data_AF-A0A956BSM2-F1
#
_entry.id   AF-A0A956BSM2-F1
#
_cell.length_a   1.000
_cell.length_b   1.000
_cell.length_c   1.000
_cell.angle_alpha   90.00
_cell.angle_beta   90.00
_cell.angle_gamma   90.00
#
_symmetry.space_group_name_H-M   'P 1'
#
loop_
_entity.id
_entity.type
_entity.pdbx_description
1 polymer ?
#
loop_
_entity_poly.entity_id
_entity_poly.type
_entity_poly.pdbx_seq_one_letter_code
_entity_poly.pdbx_strand_id
1 'polypeptide(L)'
;MPTTKPSRTRHTALCAARAAFLWFAVTLTASAGSAQPTPTVEPMPVELAVTPAPGRRRATAGGRAFCGLGLGVGSLRHSDLRATRLREHLALRRVAEGSGRLQFDPPHLAAVAALACHHYEDPNTGAWLSAYRQVLVNAFDLDDASIDALLGAATRQHGQRWEFACQNPRMPVAVTPPQQAVTDMRTILCSGVERGGLAASLTYWIDGGTGLERSTTPHADRAAFVGQLVRVARHSGIIPEVVVDPGSVEFIGQLLAYSDLEHIDVAGAARELAASGLGADERAFATAVVARIRVVALATKRAFDDALRADPALRRVFVEAPAAALRDYTAEASRHAEALRRAWDVEQAFLARDQAALARCTVPARRDLLGYLQGRTPASREQVMSAFDSPVGFALAAAVARCEFDDPTQASGAVRALGDSLARVAVQRGPRVAMLMAAARQSAIEAQANPAFAYQVLVDRFFGAIPSDYDWTSFGSTGVARSAQGVVLQAVPRGDVVRVQFRADIRQEPIWRCTPTNRIARIERDGTVRYHEDCVVVGQRPVDVAPEPIEIPAELASGVAVGVFLEAVAVGEGRRAYPLAVRPDHAAPEAVVLGVPLRR
;
A
#
# COMPACT_ATOMS: atom_id res chain seq x y z
N MET A 1 21.04 -9.73 -55.92
CA MET A 1 22.13 -8.84 -55.48
C MET A 1 22.54 -9.20 -54.05
N PRO A 2 23.59 -9.99 -53.88
CA PRO A 2 24.18 -10.30 -52.59
C PRO A 2 25.43 -9.43 -52.36
N THR A 3 25.53 -8.75 -51.22
CA THR A 3 26.75 -8.03 -50.84
C THR A 3 27.58 -8.89 -49.90
N THR A 4 28.54 -9.58 -50.50
CA THR A 4 29.74 -10.11 -49.86
C THR A 4 30.50 -9.00 -49.12
N LYS A 5 30.83 -9.22 -47.83
CA LYS A 5 31.87 -8.45 -47.12
C LYS A 5 33.10 -9.33 -46.86
N PRO A 6 34.32 -8.75 -46.90
CA PRO A 6 35.54 -9.49 -47.09
C PRO A 6 36.30 -9.80 -45.79
N SER A 7 37.08 -10.88 -45.85
CA SER A 7 38.15 -11.24 -44.93
C SER A 7 39.25 -10.16 -44.87
N ARG A 8 39.72 -9.84 -43.66
CA ARG A 8 41.09 -9.32 -43.45
C ARG A 8 41.68 -9.86 -42.14
N THR A 9 42.51 -10.89 -42.32
CA THR A 9 43.73 -11.15 -41.55
C THR A 9 44.62 -9.91 -41.49
N ARG A 10 45.07 -9.55 -40.28
CA ARG A 10 46.43 -9.06 -39.89
C ARG A 10 46.34 -8.32 -38.55
N HIS A 11 47.00 -8.87 -37.53
CA HIS A 11 47.78 -8.19 -36.47
C HIS A 11 47.91 -9.08 -35.22
N THR A 12 48.48 -10.27 -35.40
CA THR A 12 49.24 -10.98 -34.37
C THR A 12 50.72 -10.65 -34.57
N ALA A 13 51.20 -9.58 -33.93
CA ALA A 13 52.62 -9.34 -33.61
C ALA A 13 52.77 -7.89 -33.13
N LEU A 14 52.57 -7.63 -31.84
CA LEU A 14 53.22 -6.55 -31.06
C LEU A 14 52.61 -6.53 -29.65
N CYS A 15 52.95 -7.51 -28.80
CA CYS A 15 52.75 -7.40 -27.33
C CYS A 15 53.50 -8.50 -26.54
N ALA A 16 54.63 -8.98 -27.05
CA ALA A 16 55.44 -10.04 -26.40
C ALA A 16 56.87 -9.60 -26.04
N ALA A 17 57.12 -8.29 -25.88
CA ALA A 17 58.47 -7.76 -25.63
C ALA A 17 58.53 -6.69 -24.51
N ARG A 18 57.68 -6.81 -23.47
CA ARG A 18 57.72 -5.92 -22.30
C ARG A 18 57.56 -6.61 -20.94
N ALA A 19 57.65 -7.94 -20.90
CA ALA A 19 57.41 -8.74 -19.69
C ALA A 19 58.66 -9.41 -19.08
N ALA A 20 59.87 -9.14 -19.58
CA ALA A 20 61.06 -9.92 -19.19
C ALA A 20 62.25 -9.12 -18.61
N PHE A 21 62.07 -7.86 -18.17
CA PHE A 21 63.19 -7.05 -17.67
C PHE A 21 62.98 -6.36 -16.32
N LEU A 22 61.98 -6.77 -15.54
CA LEU A 22 61.67 -6.18 -14.22
C LEU A 22 61.62 -7.20 -13.07
N TRP A 23 62.24 -8.38 -13.25
CA TRP A 23 62.17 -9.48 -12.28
C TRP A 23 63.50 -9.87 -11.63
N PHE A 24 64.57 -9.08 -11.77
CA PHE A 24 65.89 -9.47 -11.25
C PHE A 24 66.73 -8.37 -10.56
N ALA A 25 66.10 -7.35 -9.99
CA ALA A 25 66.81 -6.35 -9.17
C ALA A 25 65.92 -5.73 -8.07
N VAL A 26 65.27 -6.56 -7.24
CA VAL A 26 64.88 -6.16 -5.89
C VAL A 26 65.59 -7.10 -4.93
N THR A 27 66.86 -6.78 -4.72
CA THR A 27 67.68 -7.27 -3.62
C THR A 27 66.98 -7.00 -2.30
N LEU A 28 66.90 -8.06 -1.48
CA LEU A 28 66.56 -8.02 -0.06
C LEU A 28 67.31 -6.88 0.65
N THR A 29 66.62 -5.78 0.91
CA THR A 29 66.86 -4.96 2.10
C THR A 29 65.75 -5.29 3.09
N ALA A 30 66.09 -6.14 4.07
CA ALA A 30 65.34 -6.19 5.31
C ALA A 30 65.52 -4.82 5.99
N SER A 31 64.66 -3.87 5.64
CA SER A 31 64.52 -2.65 6.43
C SER A 31 64.04 -3.10 7.81
N ALA A 32 64.84 -2.80 8.83
CA ALA A 32 64.37 -2.77 10.19
C ALA A 32 63.08 -1.94 10.19
N GLY A 33 61.94 -2.60 10.45
CA GLY A 33 60.65 -1.95 10.48
C GLY A 33 60.71 -0.84 11.50
N SER A 34 60.82 0.40 11.04
CA SER A 34 60.49 1.54 11.86
C SER A 34 59.05 1.31 12.28
N ALA A 35 58.83 1.09 13.57
CA ALA A 35 57.50 1.03 14.14
C ALA A 35 56.79 2.30 13.66
N GLN A 36 55.83 2.16 12.74
CA GLN A 36 55.01 3.30 12.35
C GLN A 36 54.41 3.81 13.65
N PRO A 37 54.53 5.12 13.94
CA PRO A 37 54.01 5.68 15.17
C PRO A 37 52.54 5.27 15.29
N THR A 38 52.18 4.72 16.44
CA THR A 38 50.80 4.32 16.72
C THR A 38 49.91 5.51 16.39
N PRO A 39 48.90 5.35 15.51
CA PRO A 39 48.01 6.45 15.18
C PRO A 39 47.40 7.01 16.47
N THR A 40 47.71 8.26 16.82
CA THR A 40 47.07 8.96 17.93
C THR A 40 45.77 9.56 17.45
N VAL A 41 44.66 9.25 18.11
CA VAL A 41 43.35 9.82 17.78
C VAL A 41 43.29 11.23 18.34
N GLU A 42 42.98 12.21 17.49
CA GLU A 42 42.89 13.60 17.91
C GLU A 42 41.74 13.80 18.93
N PRO A 43 41.92 14.65 19.94
CA PRO A 43 40.88 14.96 20.90
C PRO A 43 39.64 15.53 20.20
N MET A 44 38.47 15.08 20.63
CA MET A 44 37.20 15.54 20.06
C MET A 44 37.02 17.04 20.34
N PRO A 45 36.83 17.87 19.31
CA PRO A 45 36.50 19.27 19.50
C PRO A 45 35.24 19.42 20.36
N VAL A 46 35.25 20.35 21.33
CA VAL A 46 34.12 20.60 22.25
C VAL A 46 32.82 20.89 21.49
N GLU A 47 32.93 21.57 20.35
CA GLU A 47 31.83 21.89 19.42
C GLU A 47 31.16 20.67 18.76
N LEU A 48 31.79 19.49 18.82
CA LEU A 48 31.25 18.21 18.33
C LEU A 48 30.74 17.32 19.47
N ALA A 49 30.85 17.76 20.72
CA ALA A 49 30.20 17.06 21.83
C ALA A 49 28.69 17.08 21.62
N VAL A 50 28.09 15.89 21.59
CA VAL A 50 26.65 15.73 21.37
C VAL A 50 25.98 15.44 22.70
N THR A 51 25.10 16.35 23.13
CA THR A 51 24.29 16.15 24.33
C THR A 51 23.04 15.33 24.00
N PRO A 52 22.48 14.59 24.96
CA PRO A 52 21.19 13.94 24.78
C PRO A 52 20.11 14.98 24.45
N ALA A 53 19.33 14.73 23.40
CA ALA A 53 18.17 15.55 23.08
C ALA A 53 17.06 15.35 24.15
N PRO A 54 16.12 16.30 24.33
CA PRO A 54 15.02 16.15 25.29
C PRO A 54 14.27 14.82 25.11
N GLY A 55 14.07 14.09 26.21
CA GLY A 55 13.41 12.78 26.20
C GLY A 55 14.26 11.63 25.63
N ARG A 56 15.50 11.87 25.19
CA ARG A 56 16.41 10.83 24.71
C ARG A 56 17.35 10.36 25.80
N ARG A 57 17.64 9.06 25.78
CA ARG A 57 18.64 8.46 26.67
C ARG A 57 20.05 8.94 26.32
N ARG A 58 20.94 8.91 27.31
CA ARG A 58 22.38 9.05 27.06
C ARG A 58 22.90 7.75 26.46
N ALA A 59 23.57 7.83 25.32
CA ALA A 59 24.30 6.71 24.75
C ALA A 59 25.50 6.39 25.64
N THR A 60 25.75 5.10 25.88
CA THR A 60 27.04 4.69 26.45
C THR A 60 28.12 4.78 25.36
N ALA A 61 29.39 4.83 25.75
CA ALA A 61 30.49 4.71 24.79
C ALA A 61 30.49 3.37 24.03
N GLY A 62 29.72 2.38 24.50
CA GLY A 62 29.72 1.01 23.99
C GLY A 62 30.90 0.20 24.52
N GLY A 63 30.82 -1.11 24.40
CA GLY A 63 31.90 -2.04 24.73
C GLY A 63 32.57 -2.63 23.48
N ARG A 64 33.68 -3.37 23.66
CA ARG A 64 34.32 -4.16 22.58
C ARG A 64 33.46 -5.31 22.05
N ALA A 65 32.20 -5.44 22.46
CA ALA A 65 31.32 -6.55 22.14
C ALA A 65 31.16 -6.75 20.62
N PHE A 66 31.14 -5.66 19.83
CA PHE A 66 31.05 -5.74 18.37
C PHE A 66 32.41 -6.00 17.68
N CYS A 67 33.52 -5.94 18.40
CA CYS A 67 34.89 -6.12 17.89
C CYS A 67 35.38 -7.58 17.92
N GLY A 68 34.65 -8.48 18.57
CA GLY A 68 35.07 -9.86 18.84
C GLY A 68 35.11 -10.82 17.65
N LEU A 69 34.93 -10.36 16.40
CA LEU A 69 34.73 -11.24 15.24
C LEU A 69 35.92 -11.33 14.28
N GLY A 70 37.14 -10.99 14.74
CA GLY A 70 38.37 -11.42 14.08
C GLY A 70 38.52 -10.98 12.62
N LEU A 71 38.07 -9.77 12.29
CA LEU A 71 38.39 -9.20 10.99
C LEU A 71 39.89 -8.94 10.93
N GLY A 72 40.57 -9.61 10.00
CA GLY A 72 41.87 -9.16 9.52
C GLY A 72 41.66 -7.82 8.84
N VAL A 73 41.80 -6.72 9.60
CA VAL A 73 41.68 -5.35 9.10
C VAL A 73 42.91 -5.05 8.26
N GLY A 74 42.91 -5.59 7.03
CA GLY A 74 43.85 -5.24 6.00
C GLY A 74 43.62 -3.78 5.59
N SER A 75 44.40 -2.89 6.20
CA SER A 75 44.60 -1.48 5.81
C SER A 75 43.35 -0.59 5.80
N LEU A 76 42.87 -0.17 6.97
CA LEU A 76 42.33 1.19 7.03
C LEU A 76 43.49 2.15 6.84
N ARG A 77 43.37 3.07 5.87
CA ARG A 77 44.45 4.03 5.63
C ARG A 77 44.42 5.03 6.77
N HIS A 78 45.60 5.46 7.23
CA HIS A 78 45.72 6.48 8.27
C HIS A 78 44.97 7.79 7.93
N SER A 79 44.68 8.02 6.65
CA SER A 79 43.83 9.12 6.16
C SER A 79 42.37 9.03 6.58
N ASP A 80 41.85 7.82 6.81
CA ASP A 80 40.44 7.57 7.11
C ASP A 80 40.10 7.87 8.58
N LEU A 81 41.13 7.95 9.44
CA LEU A 81 41.02 8.24 10.87
C LEU A 81 41.29 9.71 11.24
N ARG A 82 41.47 10.61 10.25
CA ARG A 82 41.72 12.04 10.52
C ARG A 82 40.46 12.73 11.02
N ALA A 83 40.59 13.62 12.02
CA ALA A 83 39.49 14.38 12.60
C ALA A 83 38.72 15.21 11.56
N THR A 84 39.36 15.64 10.47
CA THR A 84 38.68 16.34 9.35
C THR A 84 37.68 15.44 8.64
N ARG A 85 38.04 14.17 8.38
CA ARG A 85 37.08 13.20 7.83
C ARG A 85 36.03 12.82 8.85
N LEU A 86 36.40 12.55 10.10
CA LEU A 86 35.43 12.31 11.17
C LEU A 86 34.49 13.52 11.40
N ARG A 87 34.94 14.76 11.19
CA ARG A 87 34.12 15.98 11.16
C ARG A 87 33.17 16.01 9.98
N GLU A 88 33.65 15.72 8.76
CA GLU A 88 32.81 15.56 7.57
C GLU A 88 31.76 14.46 7.78
N HIS A 89 32.10 13.39 8.50
CA HIS A 89 31.21 12.30 8.88
C HIS A 89 30.26 12.67 10.04
N LEU A 90 30.68 13.54 10.97
CA LEU A 90 29.85 14.16 12.04
C LEU A 90 29.09 15.42 11.57
N ALA A 91 29.11 15.76 10.28
CA ALA A 91 28.16 16.70 9.67
C ALA A 91 26.68 16.26 9.83
N LEU A 92 26.46 15.14 10.51
CA LEU A 92 25.34 14.84 11.40
C LEU A 92 24.70 16.01 12.17
N ARG A 93 25.45 17.06 12.53
CA ARG A 93 24.84 18.27 13.13
C ARG A 93 23.79 18.90 12.21
N ARG A 94 24.06 18.94 10.89
CA ARG A 94 23.08 19.40 9.87
C ARG A 94 21.91 18.44 9.71
N VAL A 95 22.13 17.14 9.90
CA VAL A 95 21.06 16.12 9.92
C VAL A 95 20.15 16.30 11.13
N ALA A 96 20.72 16.55 12.31
CA ALA A 96 19.98 16.84 13.54
C ALA A 96 19.21 18.18 13.45
N GLU A 97 19.76 19.15 12.73
CA GLU A 97 19.12 20.43 12.37
C GLU A 97 18.13 20.32 11.19
N GLY A 98 17.92 19.11 10.63
CA GLY A 98 16.94 18.85 9.58
C GLY A 98 17.34 19.25 8.16
N SER A 99 18.55 19.77 7.94
CA SER A 99 19.04 20.30 6.67
C SER A 99 20.02 19.37 5.92
N GLY A 100 20.45 18.26 6.52
CA GLY A 100 21.43 17.33 5.95
C GLY A 100 20.87 15.95 5.58
N ARG A 101 21.42 15.33 4.51
CA ARG A 101 21.18 13.91 4.19
C ARG A 101 22.03 13.04 5.12
N LEU A 102 21.41 12.30 6.05
CA LEU A 102 22.08 11.11 6.57
C LEU A 102 22.07 10.04 5.48
N GLN A 103 23.22 9.85 4.84
CA GLN A 103 23.51 8.59 4.18
C GLN A 103 24.08 7.67 5.25
N PHE A 104 23.29 6.65 5.63
CA PHE A 104 23.85 5.43 6.19
C PHE A 104 24.71 4.82 5.10
N ASP A 105 25.95 5.30 5.02
CA ASP A 105 26.92 4.81 4.07
C ASP A 105 27.73 3.72 4.78
N PRO A 106 27.59 2.45 4.36
CA PRO A 106 28.38 1.35 4.86
C PRO A 106 29.85 1.61 5.20
N PRO A 107 30.65 2.29 4.35
CA PRO A 107 32.04 2.56 4.64
C PRO A 107 32.21 3.49 5.85
N HIS A 108 31.27 4.40 6.10
CA HIS A 108 31.32 5.31 7.26
C HIS A 108 31.06 4.55 8.56
N LEU A 109 30.02 3.72 8.61
CA LEU A 109 29.75 2.90 9.80
C LEU A 109 30.91 1.95 10.10
N ALA A 110 31.49 1.35 9.05
CA ALA A 110 32.64 0.47 9.17
C ALA A 110 33.89 1.22 9.65
N ALA A 111 34.15 2.44 9.17
CA ALA A 111 35.28 3.25 9.63
C ALA A 111 35.14 3.62 11.11
N VAL A 112 33.95 4.02 11.56
CA VAL A 112 33.69 4.32 12.98
C VAL A 112 33.84 3.07 13.84
N ALA A 113 33.29 1.93 13.39
CA ALA A 113 33.38 0.67 14.10
C ALA A 113 34.83 0.18 14.20
N ALA A 114 35.60 0.29 13.13
CA ALA A 114 37.00 -0.10 13.14
C ALA A 114 37.87 0.84 13.98
N LEU A 115 37.62 2.15 13.95
CA LEU A 115 38.25 3.10 14.89
C LEU A 115 37.99 2.66 16.33
N ALA A 116 36.73 2.33 16.66
CA ALA A 116 36.35 1.87 17.98
C ALA A 116 37.05 0.55 18.37
N CYS A 117 37.24 -0.37 17.43
CA CYS A 117 37.91 -1.65 17.71
C CYS A 117 39.42 -1.53 17.88
N HIS A 118 40.08 -0.67 17.12
CA HIS A 118 41.54 -0.50 17.17
C HIS A 118 42.00 0.42 18.29
N HIS A 119 41.21 1.43 18.63
CA HIS A 119 41.62 2.49 19.55
C HIS A 119 40.69 2.62 20.76
N TYR A 120 40.02 1.53 21.17
CA TYR A 120 39.07 1.56 22.31
C TYR A 120 39.69 2.09 23.61
N GLU A 121 40.98 1.83 23.84
CA GLU A 121 41.71 2.27 25.04
C GLU A 121 42.13 3.74 24.96
N ASP A 122 42.06 4.36 23.78
CA ASP A 122 42.31 5.80 23.61
C ASP A 122 41.08 6.58 24.10
N PRO A 123 41.20 7.44 25.14
CA PRO A 123 40.07 8.21 25.68
C PRO A 123 39.42 9.12 24.63
N ASN A 124 40.18 9.58 23.64
CA ASN A 124 39.65 10.40 22.54
C ASN A 124 38.72 9.58 21.64
N THR A 125 39.07 8.32 21.35
CA THR A 125 38.19 7.39 20.63
C THR A 125 36.88 7.17 21.39
N GLY A 126 36.96 6.98 22.72
CA GLY A 126 35.77 6.86 23.56
C GLY A 126 34.85 8.07 23.46
N ALA A 127 35.42 9.28 23.43
CA ALA A 127 34.66 10.52 23.27
C ALA A 127 33.99 10.62 21.88
N TRP A 128 34.75 10.37 20.81
CA TRP A 128 34.22 10.35 19.44
C TRP A 128 33.12 9.30 19.25
N LEU A 129 33.34 8.10 19.77
CA LEU A 129 32.36 7.01 19.69
C LEU A 129 31.12 7.34 20.51
N SER A 130 31.26 7.87 21.73
CA SER A 130 30.12 8.31 22.53
C SER A 130 29.32 9.40 21.83
N ALA A 131 29.98 10.38 21.20
CA ALA A 131 29.32 11.42 20.43
C ALA A 131 28.57 10.84 19.23
N TYR A 132 29.22 9.98 18.44
CA TYR A 132 28.60 9.31 17.30
C TYR A 132 27.38 8.47 17.70
N ARG A 133 27.50 7.66 18.76
CA ARG A 133 26.39 6.87 19.31
C ARG A 133 25.27 7.77 19.81
N GLN A 134 25.59 8.86 20.51
CA GLN A 134 24.58 9.82 20.95
C GLN A 134 23.85 10.45 19.78
N VAL A 135 24.53 10.69 18.66
CA VAL A 135 23.87 11.14 17.45
C VAL A 135 22.89 10.08 16.92
N LEU A 136 23.29 8.81 16.87
CA LEU A 136 22.39 7.73 16.45
C LEU A 136 21.18 7.61 17.40
N VAL A 137 21.38 7.77 18.71
CA VAL A 137 20.27 7.80 19.68
C VAL A 137 19.37 9.02 19.45
N ASN A 138 19.94 10.21 19.31
CA ASN A 138 19.18 11.44 19.14
C ASN A 138 18.36 11.42 17.85
N ALA A 139 18.97 10.97 16.76
CA ALA A 139 18.32 10.88 15.45
C ALA A 139 17.33 9.72 15.42
N PHE A 140 17.77 8.50 15.73
CA PHE A 140 17.07 7.26 15.36
C PHE A 140 16.44 6.51 16.54
N ASP A 141 16.65 6.96 17.77
CA ASP A 141 16.17 6.29 18.98
C ASP A 141 16.64 4.84 19.14
N LEU A 142 17.82 4.53 18.60
CA LEU A 142 18.40 3.19 18.69
C LEU A 142 18.89 2.93 20.11
N ASP A 143 18.69 1.71 20.62
CA ASP A 143 19.32 1.25 21.85
C ASP A 143 20.81 0.88 21.61
N ASP A 144 21.58 0.70 22.70
CA ASP A 144 23.03 0.47 22.58
C ASP A 144 23.33 -0.86 21.89
N ALA A 145 22.47 -1.85 22.10
CA ALA A 145 22.58 -3.16 21.46
C ALA A 145 22.36 -3.08 19.94
N SER A 146 21.38 -2.31 19.49
CA SER A 146 21.11 -2.08 18.07
C SER A 146 22.25 -1.30 17.41
N ILE A 147 22.82 -0.32 18.11
CA ILE A 147 23.99 0.41 17.61
C ILE A 147 25.20 -0.53 17.51
N ASP A 148 25.46 -1.35 18.53
CA ASP A 148 26.55 -2.34 18.50
C ASP A 148 26.37 -3.36 17.38
N ALA A 149 25.15 -3.87 17.21
CA ALA A 149 24.83 -4.80 16.14
C ALA A 149 25.02 -4.17 14.75
N LEU A 150 24.63 -2.90 14.59
CA LEU A 150 24.81 -2.14 13.35
C LEU A 150 26.29 -1.91 13.03
N LEU A 151 27.07 -1.45 14.01
CA LEU A 151 28.53 -1.24 13.86
C LEU A 151 29.23 -2.57 13.57
N GLY A 152 28.87 -3.64 14.26
CA GLY A 152 29.38 -4.98 14.00
C GLY A 152 29.07 -5.46 12.58
N ALA A 153 27.82 -5.31 12.13
CA ALA A 153 27.40 -5.66 10.78
C ALA A 153 28.17 -4.86 9.72
N ALA A 154 28.35 -3.56 9.95
CA ALA A 154 29.10 -2.70 9.06
C ALA A 154 30.56 -3.10 8.94
N THR A 155 31.19 -3.47 10.06
CA THR A 155 32.58 -3.94 10.04
C THR A 155 32.70 -5.24 9.25
N ARG A 156 31.78 -6.20 9.43
CA ARG A 156 31.79 -7.50 8.70
C ARG A 156 31.65 -7.34 7.19
N GLN A 157 30.95 -6.28 6.77
CA GLN A 157 30.66 -5.99 5.37
C GLN A 157 31.61 -4.92 4.78
N HIS A 158 32.65 -4.50 5.49
CA HIS A 158 33.57 -3.46 5.02
C HIS A 158 34.29 -3.87 3.73
N GLY A 159 34.23 -3.02 2.70
CA GLY A 159 34.81 -3.31 1.39
C GLY A 159 33.98 -4.25 0.51
N GLN A 160 32.85 -4.76 1.02
CA GLN A 160 31.83 -5.42 0.22
C GLN A 160 30.69 -4.43 -0.03
N ARG A 161 30.05 -4.53 -1.20
CA ARG A 161 28.73 -3.91 -1.37
C ARG A 161 27.82 -4.58 -0.34
N TRP A 162 26.99 -3.80 0.35
CA TRP A 162 25.92 -4.36 1.19
C TRP A 162 24.82 -4.94 0.29
N GLU A 163 25.22 -5.89 -0.54
CA GLU A 163 24.34 -6.87 -1.14
C GLU A 163 24.22 -7.93 -0.05
N PHE A 164 23.38 -7.68 0.95
CA PHE A 164 22.90 -8.81 1.73
C PHE A 164 22.41 -9.81 0.71
N ALA A 165 22.90 -11.05 0.81
CA ALA A 165 22.20 -12.18 0.26
C ALA A 165 20.88 -12.25 1.03
N CYS A 166 19.98 -11.31 0.71
CA CYS A 166 18.56 -11.46 0.85
C CYS A 166 18.31 -12.68 -0.01
N GLN A 167 18.54 -13.86 0.56
CA GLN A 167 18.04 -15.08 0.00
C GLN A 167 16.59 -14.71 -0.17
N ASN A 168 16.14 -14.58 -1.42
CA ASN A 168 14.72 -14.61 -1.74
C ASN A 168 14.27 -15.84 -0.97
N PRO A 169 13.64 -15.69 0.22
CA PRO A 169 13.51 -16.80 1.14
C PRO A 169 12.74 -17.82 0.31
N ARG A 170 13.40 -18.93 -0.09
CA ARG A 170 12.99 -19.72 -1.28
C ARG A 170 11.49 -19.81 -1.27
N MET A 171 10.87 -18.97 -2.09
CA MET A 171 9.46 -18.71 -1.87
C MET A 171 8.78 -20.01 -2.27
N PRO A 172 7.92 -20.58 -1.41
CA PRO A 172 7.13 -21.70 -1.85
C PRO A 172 6.44 -21.29 -3.16
N VAL A 173 6.34 -22.21 -4.11
CA VAL A 173 5.85 -21.90 -5.47
C VAL A 173 4.43 -21.28 -5.46
N ALA A 174 3.72 -21.37 -4.33
CA ALA A 174 2.49 -20.64 -4.04
C ALA A 174 2.69 -19.73 -2.81
N VAL A 175 3.09 -18.48 -3.04
CA VAL A 175 3.02 -17.40 -2.03
C VAL A 175 1.80 -16.55 -2.38
N THR A 176 0.93 -16.29 -1.41
CA THR A 176 -0.20 -15.38 -1.65
C THR A 176 0.33 -13.94 -1.81
N PRO A 177 -0.32 -13.05 -2.57
CA PRO A 177 0.14 -11.66 -2.73
C PRO A 177 0.34 -10.89 -1.41
N PRO A 178 -0.41 -11.12 -0.31
CA PRO A 178 -0.08 -10.56 1.00
C PRO A 178 1.25 -11.05 1.57
N GLN A 179 1.56 -12.34 1.43
CA GLN A 179 2.85 -12.89 1.84
C GLN A 179 3.99 -12.38 0.93
N GLN A 180 3.70 -12.17 -0.35
CA GLN A 180 4.61 -11.50 -1.28
C GLN A 180 4.87 -10.06 -0.84
N ALA A 181 3.83 -9.31 -0.46
CA ALA A 181 3.95 -7.93 0.03
C ALA A 181 4.83 -7.84 1.29
N VAL A 182 4.66 -8.74 2.26
CA VAL A 182 5.54 -8.83 3.44
C VAL A 182 6.98 -9.18 3.04
N THR A 183 7.15 -10.09 2.09
CA THR A 183 8.47 -10.47 1.58
C THR A 183 9.14 -9.31 0.83
N ASP A 184 8.38 -8.55 0.05
CA ASP A 184 8.83 -7.35 -0.64
C ASP A 184 9.17 -6.25 0.36
N MET A 185 8.38 -6.06 1.41
CA MET A 185 8.69 -5.14 2.51
C MET A 185 10.01 -5.52 3.20
N ARG A 186 10.24 -6.80 3.49
CA ARG A 186 11.51 -7.29 4.02
C ARG A 186 12.66 -7.10 3.02
N THR A 187 12.42 -7.32 1.74
CA THR A 187 13.39 -7.09 0.67
C THR A 187 13.76 -5.61 0.56
N ILE A 188 12.81 -4.70 0.72
CA ILE A 188 13.04 -3.25 0.74
C ILE A 188 13.92 -2.86 1.93
N LEU A 189 13.61 -3.41 3.12
CA LEU A 189 14.39 -3.17 4.33
C LEU A 189 15.82 -3.72 4.21
N CYS A 190 16.02 -4.85 3.54
CA CYS A 190 17.32 -5.53 3.47
C CYS A 190 18.18 -5.13 2.26
N SER A 191 17.60 -4.86 1.10
CA SER A 191 18.36 -4.53 -0.12
C SER A 191 18.49 -3.02 -0.35
N GLY A 192 17.57 -2.23 0.22
CA GLY A 192 17.45 -0.82 -0.10
C GLY A 192 17.09 -0.53 -1.57
N VAL A 193 16.79 -1.55 -2.39
CA VAL A 193 16.48 -1.42 -3.82
C VAL A 193 15.07 -0.90 -4.03
N GLU A 194 14.93 0.00 -5.00
CA GLU A 194 13.66 0.53 -5.47
C GLU A 194 12.97 -0.47 -6.40
N ARG A 195 11.68 -0.71 -6.15
CA ARG A 195 10.81 -1.29 -7.17
C ARG A 195 9.63 -0.35 -7.37
N GLY A 196 9.63 0.36 -8.51
CA GLY A 196 8.50 1.19 -8.91
C GLY A 196 7.22 0.35 -9.01
N GLY A 197 6.08 0.92 -8.61
CA GLY A 197 4.78 0.24 -8.60
C GLY A 197 4.41 -0.46 -7.27
N LEU A 198 5.35 -0.68 -6.36
CA LEU A 198 5.06 -1.37 -5.09
C LEU A 198 4.13 -0.59 -4.17
N ALA A 199 4.14 0.74 -4.16
CA ALA A 199 3.34 1.52 -3.20
C ALA A 199 1.83 1.25 -3.31
N ALA A 200 1.30 1.23 -4.53
CA ALA A 200 -0.10 0.92 -4.83
C ALA A 200 -0.47 -0.50 -4.40
N SER A 201 0.36 -1.47 -4.80
CA SER A 201 0.18 -2.88 -4.43
C SER A 201 0.28 -3.06 -2.91
N LEU A 202 1.24 -2.42 -2.25
CA LEU A 202 1.43 -2.50 -0.80
C LEU A 202 0.23 -1.91 -0.04
N THR A 203 -0.28 -0.73 -0.40
CA THR A 203 -1.51 -0.21 0.23
C THR A 203 -2.68 -1.17 0.02
N TYR A 204 -2.84 -1.67 -1.21
CA TYR A 204 -3.90 -2.61 -1.56
C TYR A 204 -3.82 -3.88 -0.67
N TRP A 205 -2.63 -4.46 -0.53
CA TRP A 205 -2.44 -5.72 0.20
C TRP A 205 -2.42 -5.57 1.72
N ILE A 206 -1.87 -4.49 2.27
CA ILE A 206 -1.81 -4.26 3.72
C ILE A 206 -3.21 -4.08 4.30
N ASP A 207 -4.10 -3.41 3.56
CA ASP A 207 -5.46 -3.15 4.01
C ASP A 207 -6.40 -4.37 3.94
N GLY A 208 -6.02 -5.44 3.24
CA GLY A 208 -6.86 -6.62 3.00
C GLY A 208 -6.60 -7.87 3.86
N GLY A 209 -5.62 -7.86 4.77
CA GLY A 209 -5.30 -9.06 5.56
C GLY A 209 -5.04 -8.80 7.05
N THR A 210 -4.51 -7.62 7.39
CA THR A 210 -4.09 -7.26 8.76
C THR A 210 -4.79 -6.00 9.28
N GLY A 211 -5.77 -5.48 8.55
CA GLY A 211 -6.29 -4.11 8.68
C GLY A 211 -7.52 -3.91 9.54
N LEU A 212 -8.07 -4.96 10.19
CA LEU A 212 -9.25 -4.84 11.07
C LEU A 212 -9.05 -3.79 12.15
N GLU A 213 -7.85 -3.77 12.73
CA GLU A 213 -7.42 -2.72 13.61
C GLU A 213 -6.12 -2.14 13.09
N ARG A 214 -6.03 -0.81 13.09
CA ARG A 214 -4.80 -0.13 12.76
C ARG A 214 -3.64 -0.58 13.66
N SER A 215 -3.90 -1.09 14.86
CA SER A 215 -2.93 -1.62 15.84
C SER A 215 -2.23 -2.90 15.38
N THR A 216 -2.83 -3.70 14.50
CA THR A 216 -2.33 -5.05 14.17
C THR A 216 -1.33 -5.08 13.03
N THR A 217 -1.12 -3.98 12.30
CA THR A 217 -0.04 -3.90 11.29
C THR A 217 1.33 -3.85 11.99
N PRO A 218 2.23 -4.81 11.71
CA PRO A 218 3.59 -4.81 12.26
C PRO A 218 4.32 -3.49 11.99
N HIS A 219 5.08 -3.00 12.97
CA HIS A 219 5.86 -1.77 12.85
C HIS A 219 6.90 -1.82 11.72
N ALA A 220 7.51 -2.98 11.47
CA ALA A 220 8.44 -3.17 10.35
C ALA A 220 7.74 -3.00 8.99
N ASP A 221 6.52 -3.52 8.86
CA ASP A 221 5.71 -3.40 7.65
C ASP A 221 5.25 -1.96 7.43
N ARG A 222 4.80 -1.27 8.50
CA ARG A 222 4.51 0.17 8.43
C ARG A 222 5.71 0.99 7.99
N ALA A 223 6.89 0.69 8.53
CA ALA A 223 8.09 1.41 8.16
C ALA A 223 8.45 1.15 6.70
N ALA A 224 8.41 -0.10 6.23
CA ALA A 224 8.65 -0.43 4.83
C ALA A 224 7.67 0.31 3.90
N PHE A 225 6.38 0.33 4.27
CA PHE A 225 5.34 1.07 3.58
C PHE A 225 5.62 2.58 3.50
N VAL A 226 5.82 3.23 4.65
CA VAL A 226 6.16 4.66 4.72
C VAL A 226 7.46 4.96 3.97
N GLY A 227 8.44 4.07 4.06
CA GLY A 227 9.72 4.18 3.38
C GLY A 227 9.58 4.19 1.86
N GLN A 228 8.70 3.35 1.30
CA GLN A 228 8.40 3.37 -0.13
C GLN A 228 7.74 4.68 -0.55
N LEU A 229 6.74 5.13 0.19
CA LEU A 229 6.01 6.38 -0.12
C LEU A 229 6.93 7.61 -0.08
N VAL A 230 7.77 7.71 0.96
CA VAL A 230 8.77 8.76 1.10
C VAL A 230 9.83 8.72 0.00
N ARG A 231 10.23 7.53 -0.46
CA ARG A 231 11.23 7.38 -1.54
C ARG A 231 10.68 7.74 -2.90
N VAL A 232 9.43 7.34 -3.20
CA VAL A 232 8.71 7.78 -4.40
C VAL A 232 8.65 9.31 -4.41
N ALA A 233 8.28 9.94 -3.28
CA ALA A 233 8.28 11.40 -3.15
C ALA A 233 9.65 12.06 -3.40
N ARG A 234 10.76 11.38 -3.07
CA ARG A 234 12.11 11.90 -3.26
C ARG A 234 12.66 11.73 -4.68
N HIS A 235 12.33 10.63 -5.36
CA HIS A 235 12.83 10.37 -6.71
C HIS A 235 12.25 11.34 -7.75
N SER A 236 11.08 11.91 -7.45
CA SER A 236 10.43 12.93 -8.27
C SER A 236 11.09 14.31 -8.17
N GLY A 237 12.26 14.44 -7.51
CA GLY A 237 13.14 15.61 -7.61
C GLY A 237 12.89 16.73 -6.61
N ILE A 238 11.99 16.54 -5.64
CA ILE A 238 11.68 17.50 -4.57
C ILE A 238 12.48 17.03 -3.34
N ILE A 239 13.66 17.58 -3.00
CA ILE A 239 13.88 18.72 -2.07
C ILE A 239 15.42 18.93 -1.94
N PRO A 240 15.93 20.17 -2.00
CA PRO A 240 16.27 20.89 -0.76
C PRO A 240 15.28 21.99 -0.35
N GLU A 241 14.45 22.47 -1.26
CA GLU A 241 13.38 23.42 -0.98
C GLU A 241 12.04 22.74 -1.29
N VAL A 242 11.23 22.53 -0.26
CA VAL A 242 9.97 21.77 -0.33
C VAL A 242 8.91 22.61 -1.04
N VAL A 243 8.93 22.61 -2.38
CA VAL A 243 7.72 22.93 -3.14
C VAL A 243 6.90 21.66 -3.19
N VAL A 244 6.04 21.49 -2.19
CA VAL A 244 4.99 20.49 -2.23
C VAL A 244 4.13 20.78 -3.46
N ASP A 245 4.15 19.92 -4.48
CA ASP A 245 3.11 19.90 -5.52
C ASP A 245 1.98 18.99 -5.03
N PRO A 246 0.88 19.54 -4.53
CA PRO A 246 -0.18 18.76 -3.89
C PRO A 246 -1.10 18.03 -4.89
N GLY A 247 -0.86 18.17 -6.20
CA GLY A 247 -1.48 17.34 -7.25
C GLY A 247 -0.69 16.08 -7.63
N SER A 248 0.48 15.89 -7.03
CA SER A 248 1.40 14.79 -7.35
C SER A 248 1.01 13.47 -6.65
N VAL A 249 1.32 12.32 -7.24
CA VAL A 249 1.10 10.98 -6.64
C VAL A 249 1.86 10.84 -5.32
N GLU A 250 2.95 11.58 -5.21
CA GLU A 250 3.84 11.74 -4.08
C GLU A 250 3.12 12.36 -2.87
N PHE A 251 2.21 13.30 -3.10
CA PHE A 251 1.42 13.93 -2.05
C PHE A 251 0.35 13.00 -1.48
N ILE A 252 -0.23 12.17 -2.33
CA ILE A 252 -1.14 11.08 -1.93
C ILE A 252 -0.42 10.04 -1.08
N GLY A 253 0.80 9.69 -1.48
CA GLY A 253 1.68 8.85 -0.66
C GLY A 253 1.98 9.48 0.70
N GLN A 254 2.15 10.80 0.77
CA GLN A 254 2.34 11.49 2.04
C GLN A 254 1.12 11.40 2.96
N LEU A 255 -0.11 11.51 2.44
CA LEU A 255 -1.34 11.31 3.22
C LEU A 255 -1.36 9.93 3.90
N LEU A 256 -1.13 8.87 3.12
CA LEU A 256 -1.15 7.50 3.63
C LEU A 256 -0.01 7.28 4.62
N ALA A 257 1.17 7.80 4.31
CA ALA A 257 2.34 7.72 5.15
C ALA A 257 2.16 8.48 6.46
N TYR A 258 1.59 9.70 6.45
CA TYR A 258 1.34 10.55 7.62
C TYR A 258 0.55 9.80 8.69
N SER A 259 -0.42 9.04 8.22
CA SER A 259 -1.30 8.23 9.02
C SER A 259 -0.55 7.13 9.81
N ASP A 260 0.43 6.47 9.18
CA ASP A 260 1.22 5.40 9.79
C ASP A 260 2.49 5.88 10.48
N LEU A 261 2.94 7.07 10.12
CA LEU A 261 4.19 7.70 10.55
C LEU A 261 4.33 7.76 12.07
N GLU A 262 3.25 8.22 12.72
CA GLU A 262 3.19 8.37 14.17
C GLU A 262 3.22 7.03 14.90
N HIS A 263 2.93 5.94 14.19
CA HIS A 263 2.86 4.58 14.72
C HIS A 263 4.11 3.74 14.40
N ILE A 264 5.14 4.31 13.77
CA ILE A 264 6.41 3.61 13.57
C ILE A 264 7.15 3.56 14.92
N ASP A 265 7.12 2.41 15.58
CA ASP A 265 7.95 2.10 16.75
C ASP A 265 9.20 1.33 16.31
N VAL A 266 10.38 1.93 16.51
CA VAL A 266 11.66 1.32 16.14
C VAL A 266 11.95 0.11 17.01
N ALA A 267 11.62 0.18 18.31
CA ALA A 267 11.83 -0.93 19.23
C ALA A 267 10.86 -2.08 18.94
N GLY A 268 9.60 -1.76 18.62
CA GLY A 268 8.59 -2.69 18.12
C GLY A 268 9.06 -3.41 16.85
N ALA A 269 9.50 -2.66 15.85
CA ALA A 269 10.04 -3.23 14.62
C ALA A 269 11.25 -4.13 14.87
N ALA A 270 12.16 -3.74 15.77
CA ALA A 270 13.31 -4.58 16.14
C ALA A 270 12.88 -5.93 16.74
N ARG A 271 11.84 -5.94 17.60
CA ARG A 271 11.27 -7.19 18.15
C ARG A 271 10.63 -8.06 17.07
N GLU A 272 9.89 -7.46 16.15
CA GLU A 272 9.28 -8.17 15.01
C GLU A 272 10.34 -8.77 14.08
N LEU A 273 11.39 -8.02 13.76
CA LEU A 273 12.52 -8.47 12.95
C LEU A 273 13.29 -9.60 13.65
N ALA A 274 13.40 -9.60 14.99
CA ALA A 274 13.95 -10.72 15.75
C ALA A 274 13.19 -12.04 15.54
N ALA A 275 11.87 -11.99 15.34
CA ALA A 275 11.03 -13.15 15.08
C ALA A 275 10.98 -13.59 13.60
N SER A 276 11.57 -12.81 12.69
CA SER A 276 11.40 -12.98 11.22
C SER A 276 12.28 -14.04 10.55
N GLY A 277 13.17 -14.69 11.31
CA GLY A 277 14.14 -15.67 10.78
C GLY A 277 15.39 -15.05 10.14
N LEU A 278 15.46 -13.73 10.02
CA LEU A 278 16.64 -12.99 9.54
C LEU A 278 17.87 -13.24 10.42
N GLY A 279 19.06 -13.25 9.83
CA GLY A 279 20.34 -13.30 10.54
C GLY A 279 20.60 -12.04 11.38
N ALA A 280 21.54 -12.11 12.33
CA ALA A 280 21.82 -11.00 13.24
C ALA A 280 22.16 -9.68 12.50
N ASP A 281 22.91 -9.77 11.40
CA ASP A 281 23.36 -8.63 10.60
C ASP A 281 22.20 -7.99 9.83
N GLU A 282 21.37 -8.83 9.20
CA GLU A 282 20.19 -8.40 8.45
C GLU A 282 19.20 -7.69 9.37
N ARG A 283 18.99 -8.22 10.58
CA ARG A 283 18.14 -7.58 11.59
C ARG A 283 18.65 -6.22 12.03
N ALA A 284 19.96 -6.12 12.28
CA ALA A 284 20.58 -4.86 12.69
C ALA A 284 20.42 -3.79 11.59
N PHE A 285 20.65 -4.17 10.33
CA PHE A 285 20.46 -3.27 9.21
C PHE A 285 19.00 -2.88 9.00
N ALA A 286 18.08 -3.85 8.98
CA ALA A 286 16.65 -3.58 8.82
C ALA A 286 16.13 -2.64 9.91
N THR A 287 16.59 -2.81 11.16
CA THR A 287 16.26 -1.90 12.28
C THR A 287 16.78 -0.49 12.03
N ALA A 288 18.02 -0.34 11.56
CA ALA A 288 18.58 0.97 11.21
C ALA A 288 17.82 1.62 10.04
N VAL A 289 17.37 0.84 9.05
CA VAL A 289 16.54 1.33 7.94
C VAL A 289 15.17 1.80 8.44
N VAL A 290 14.49 1.05 9.31
CA VAL A 290 13.23 1.46 9.96
C VAL A 290 13.41 2.80 10.67
N ALA A 291 14.47 2.92 11.46
CA ALA A 291 14.73 4.13 12.23
C ALA A 291 15.03 5.32 11.32
N ARG A 292 15.80 5.12 10.24
CA ARG A 292 16.03 6.12 9.20
C ARG A 292 14.71 6.58 8.56
N ILE A 293 13.84 5.64 8.21
CA ILE A 293 12.54 5.94 7.61
C ILE A 293 11.73 6.83 8.55
N ARG A 294 11.65 6.47 9.85
CA ARG A 294 10.96 7.29 10.86
C ARG A 294 11.48 8.73 10.89
N VAL A 295 12.80 8.93 10.89
CA VAL A 295 13.39 10.28 10.92
C VAL A 295 13.02 11.09 9.69
N VAL A 296 13.21 10.51 8.50
CA VAL A 296 12.87 11.20 7.25
C VAL A 296 11.40 11.55 7.24
N ALA A 297 10.56 10.60 7.63
CA ALA A 297 9.13 10.75 7.58
C ALA A 297 8.65 11.81 8.60
N LEU A 298 9.28 11.92 9.79
CA LEU A 298 9.01 13.01 10.75
C LEU A 298 9.43 14.39 10.21
N ALA A 299 10.55 14.47 9.47
CA ALA A 299 10.97 15.71 8.82
C ALA A 299 9.97 16.11 7.71
N THR A 300 9.54 15.16 6.88
CA THR A 300 8.48 15.37 5.89
C THR A 300 7.18 15.81 6.55
N LYS A 301 6.81 15.20 7.68
CA LYS A 301 5.63 15.58 8.47
C LYS A 301 5.66 17.05 8.87
N ARG A 302 6.79 17.57 9.35
CA ARG A 302 6.92 18.99 9.73
C ARG A 302 6.69 19.93 8.54
N ALA A 303 7.34 19.65 7.42
CA ALA A 303 7.13 20.45 6.20
C ALA A 303 5.67 20.39 5.72
N PHE A 304 5.02 19.22 5.85
CA PHE A 304 3.61 19.05 5.57
C PHE A 304 2.74 19.85 6.54
N ASP A 305 3.00 19.77 7.85
CA ASP A 305 2.28 20.55 8.87
C ASP A 305 2.42 22.07 8.64
N ASP A 306 3.56 22.54 8.14
CA ASP A 306 3.76 23.93 7.75
C ASP A 306 2.86 24.34 6.56
N ALA A 307 2.77 23.49 5.54
CA ALA A 307 1.87 23.71 4.40
C ALA A 307 0.39 23.70 4.83
N LEU A 308 -0.01 22.76 5.70
CA LEU A 308 -1.37 22.68 6.23
C LEU A 308 -1.74 23.88 7.12
N ARG A 309 -0.76 24.50 7.79
CA ARG A 309 -0.99 25.73 8.56
C ARG A 309 -1.20 26.95 7.65
N ALA A 310 -0.56 26.96 6.48
CA ALA A 310 -0.70 28.03 5.50
C ALA A 310 -2.02 27.98 4.73
N ASP A 311 -2.59 26.78 4.53
CA ASP A 311 -3.85 26.59 3.79
C ASP A 311 -4.86 25.70 4.54
N PRO A 312 -5.94 26.29 5.11
CA PRO A 312 -7.00 25.55 5.78
C PRO A 312 -7.74 24.53 4.89
N ALA A 313 -7.80 24.74 3.56
CA ALA A 313 -8.42 23.78 2.65
C ALA A 313 -7.58 22.51 2.53
N LEU A 314 -6.24 22.64 2.46
CA LEU A 314 -5.34 21.48 2.56
C LEU A 314 -5.54 20.73 3.88
N ARG A 315 -5.69 21.43 5.00
CA ARG A 315 -5.97 20.79 6.29
C ARG A 315 -7.26 19.95 6.27
N ARG A 316 -8.34 20.47 5.69
CA ARG A 316 -9.60 19.72 5.56
C ARG A 316 -9.43 18.46 4.71
N VAL A 317 -8.75 18.58 3.57
CA VAL A 317 -8.54 17.47 2.62
C VAL A 317 -7.62 16.39 3.19
N PHE A 318 -6.51 16.77 3.83
CA PHE A 318 -5.44 15.83 4.15
C PHE A 318 -5.35 15.41 5.62
N VAL A 319 -6.07 16.09 6.52
CA VAL A 319 -6.07 15.72 7.94
C VAL A 319 -7.49 15.42 8.41
N GLU A 320 -8.41 16.37 8.25
CA GLU A 320 -9.71 16.28 8.93
C GLU A 320 -10.61 15.23 8.30
N ALA A 321 -10.81 15.26 6.97
CA ALA A 321 -11.62 14.26 6.28
C ALA A 321 -11.04 12.83 6.40
N PRO A 322 -9.72 12.61 6.20
CA PRO A 322 -9.12 11.29 6.41
C PRO A 322 -9.22 10.79 7.85
N ALA A 323 -8.98 11.65 8.85
CA ALA A 323 -9.12 11.26 10.26
C ALA A 323 -10.56 10.92 10.62
N ALA A 324 -11.55 11.65 10.09
CA ALA A 324 -12.96 11.30 10.25
C ALA A 324 -13.27 9.94 9.63
N ALA A 325 -12.89 9.72 8.37
CA ALA A 325 -13.11 8.46 7.68
C ALA A 325 -12.45 7.26 8.38
N LEU A 326 -11.27 7.44 8.96
CA LEU A 326 -10.61 6.40 9.75
C LEU A 326 -11.38 6.07 11.04
N ARG A 327 -11.89 7.09 11.75
CA ARG A 327 -12.73 6.86 12.95
C ARG A 327 -14.01 6.11 12.58
N ASP A 328 -14.67 6.54 11.51
CA ASP A 328 -15.91 5.94 11.03
C ASP A 328 -15.66 4.48 10.60
N TYR A 329 -14.59 4.24 9.84
CA TYR A 329 -14.16 2.90 9.47
C TYR A 329 -13.90 2.04 10.72
N THR A 330 -13.13 2.53 11.69
CA THR A 330 -12.76 1.74 12.87
C THR A 330 -14.01 1.37 13.69
N ALA A 331 -14.93 2.32 13.88
CA ALA A 331 -16.18 2.08 14.58
C ALA A 331 -17.10 1.08 13.85
N GLU A 332 -17.18 1.18 12.53
CA GLU A 332 -17.97 0.27 11.71
C GLU A 332 -17.34 -1.13 11.63
N ALA A 333 -16.04 -1.20 11.39
CA ALA A 333 -15.30 -2.45 11.33
C ALA A 333 -15.38 -3.22 12.64
N SER A 334 -15.30 -2.53 13.78
CA SER A 334 -15.48 -3.16 15.10
C SER A 334 -16.86 -3.78 15.28
N ARG A 335 -17.93 -3.12 14.80
CA ARG A 335 -19.31 -3.64 14.86
C ARG A 335 -19.53 -4.85 13.94
N HIS A 336 -18.74 -4.96 12.87
CA HIS A 336 -18.86 -6.00 11.86
C HIS A 336 -17.61 -6.89 11.74
N ALA A 337 -16.82 -7.02 12.81
CA ALA A 337 -15.49 -7.61 12.77
C ALA A 337 -15.50 -9.06 12.24
N GLU A 338 -16.47 -9.88 12.66
CA GLU A 338 -16.58 -11.26 12.18
C GLU A 338 -16.99 -11.37 10.71
N ALA A 339 -17.94 -10.53 10.27
CA ALA A 339 -18.43 -10.51 8.90
C ALA A 339 -17.30 -10.08 7.95
N LEU A 340 -16.58 -9.04 8.35
CA LEU A 340 -15.39 -8.58 7.66
C LEU A 340 -14.29 -9.65 7.62
N ARG A 341 -14.00 -10.33 8.75
CA ARG A 341 -13.07 -11.46 8.78
C ARG A 341 -13.40 -12.51 7.72
N ARG A 342 -14.67 -12.90 7.62
CA ARG A 342 -15.12 -13.85 6.60
C ARG A 342 -15.00 -13.30 5.18
N ALA A 343 -15.25 -12.01 4.95
CA ALA A 343 -15.03 -11.39 3.64
C ALA A 343 -13.55 -11.43 3.22
N TRP A 344 -12.61 -11.22 4.15
CA TRP A 344 -11.20 -11.41 3.84
C TRP A 344 -10.81 -12.88 3.68
N ASP A 345 -11.43 -13.81 4.41
CA ASP A 345 -11.22 -15.25 4.17
C ASP A 345 -11.58 -15.63 2.73
N VAL A 346 -12.62 -15.02 2.14
CA VAL A 346 -12.99 -15.16 0.72
C VAL A 346 -11.92 -14.59 -0.19
N GLU A 347 -11.42 -13.39 0.11
CA GLU A 347 -10.32 -12.79 -0.65
C GLU A 347 -9.06 -13.68 -0.61
N GLN A 348 -8.68 -14.18 0.58
CA GLN A 348 -7.53 -15.08 0.72
C GLN A 348 -7.74 -16.39 -0.07
N ALA A 349 -8.95 -16.95 -0.05
CA ALA A 349 -9.29 -18.13 -0.85
C ALA A 349 -9.15 -17.86 -2.36
N PHE A 350 -9.63 -16.70 -2.84
CA PHE A 350 -9.44 -16.28 -4.22
C PHE A 350 -7.96 -16.19 -4.60
N LEU A 351 -7.17 -15.50 -3.79
CA LEU A 351 -5.74 -15.31 -4.03
C LEU A 351 -4.95 -16.62 -3.97
N ALA A 352 -5.37 -17.54 -3.10
CA ALA A 352 -4.81 -18.88 -2.99
C ALA A 352 -5.33 -19.85 -4.07
N ARG A 353 -6.30 -19.41 -4.90
CA ARG A 353 -7.04 -20.24 -5.86
C ARG A 353 -7.72 -21.46 -5.22
N ASP A 354 -8.18 -21.32 -3.97
CA ASP A 354 -8.90 -22.36 -3.23
C ASP A 354 -10.37 -22.41 -3.67
N GLN A 355 -10.63 -23.14 -4.75
CA GLN A 355 -11.97 -23.32 -5.32
C GLN A 355 -12.94 -24.01 -4.33
N ALA A 356 -12.44 -24.84 -3.42
CA ALA A 356 -13.28 -25.52 -2.45
C ALA A 356 -13.77 -24.58 -1.34
N ALA A 357 -12.94 -23.61 -0.94
CA ALA A 357 -13.36 -22.53 -0.05
C ALA A 357 -14.37 -21.59 -0.73
N LEU A 358 -14.10 -21.18 -1.97
CA LEU A 358 -14.97 -20.29 -2.73
C LEU A 358 -16.36 -20.89 -2.98
N ALA A 359 -16.43 -22.17 -3.37
CA ALA A 359 -17.70 -22.87 -3.61
C ALA A 359 -18.60 -23.01 -2.36
N ARG A 360 -18.07 -22.74 -1.15
CA ARG A 360 -18.84 -22.84 0.12
C ARG A 360 -19.09 -21.50 0.79
N CYS A 361 -18.62 -20.39 0.22
CA CYS A 361 -18.68 -19.09 0.91
C CYS A 361 -19.95 -18.28 0.62
N THR A 362 -20.76 -18.67 -0.37
CA THR A 362 -21.98 -17.94 -0.79
C THR A 362 -22.96 -17.67 0.35
N VAL A 363 -23.40 -18.73 1.06
CA VAL A 363 -24.40 -18.61 2.14
C VAL A 363 -23.93 -17.69 3.28
N PRO A 364 -22.73 -17.89 3.89
CA PRO A 364 -22.28 -17.00 4.96
C PRO A 364 -22.05 -15.57 4.46
N ALA A 365 -21.49 -15.36 3.26
CA ALA A 365 -21.29 -14.02 2.71
C ALA A 365 -22.62 -13.28 2.50
N ARG A 366 -23.65 -13.94 1.94
CA ARG A 366 -24.99 -13.36 1.75
C ARG A 366 -25.60 -12.93 3.08
N ARG A 367 -25.57 -13.82 4.08
CA ARG A 367 -26.11 -13.53 5.41
C ARG A 367 -25.43 -12.29 6.01
N ASP A 368 -24.12 -12.18 5.89
CA ASP A 368 -23.35 -11.08 6.44
C ASP A 368 -23.67 -9.75 5.74
N LEU A 369 -23.76 -9.74 4.41
CA LEU A 369 -24.17 -8.57 3.63
C LEU A 369 -25.62 -8.14 3.95
N LEU A 370 -26.55 -9.09 3.98
CA LEU A 370 -27.96 -8.81 4.29
C LEU A 370 -28.11 -8.28 5.71
N GLY A 371 -27.43 -8.89 6.69
CA GLY A 371 -27.43 -8.41 8.07
C GLY A 371 -26.87 -6.99 8.20
N TYR A 372 -25.81 -6.68 7.45
CA TYR A 372 -25.25 -5.34 7.37
C TYR A 372 -26.25 -4.33 6.77
N LEU A 373 -26.86 -4.64 5.62
CA LEU A 373 -27.84 -3.76 4.97
C LEU A 373 -29.09 -3.57 5.84
N GLN A 374 -29.61 -4.63 6.44
CA GLN A 374 -30.76 -4.57 7.35
C GLN A 374 -30.47 -3.69 8.57
N GLY A 375 -29.25 -3.78 9.13
CA GLY A 375 -28.81 -2.94 10.24
C GLY A 375 -28.77 -1.44 9.91
N ARG A 376 -28.63 -1.07 8.62
CA ARG A 376 -28.70 0.33 8.17
C ARG A 376 -30.12 0.81 7.84
N THR A 377 -31.08 -0.10 7.73
CA THR A 377 -32.48 0.21 7.41
C THR A 377 -32.66 1.16 6.21
N PRO A 378 -32.10 0.84 5.03
CA PRO A 378 -32.21 1.72 3.87
C PRO A 378 -33.69 1.88 3.47
N ALA A 379 -34.06 3.09 3.06
CA ALA A 379 -35.38 3.47 2.57
C ALA A 379 -35.42 3.60 1.03
N SER A 380 -34.27 3.51 0.35
CA SER A 380 -34.17 3.61 -1.11
C SER A 380 -32.98 2.83 -1.67
N ARG A 381 -32.97 2.54 -2.98
CA ARG A 381 -31.80 2.00 -3.68
C ARG A 381 -30.57 2.89 -3.57
N GLU A 382 -30.75 4.20 -3.58
CA GLU A 382 -29.63 5.13 -3.38
C GLU A 382 -28.97 4.91 -2.02
N GLN A 383 -29.74 4.67 -0.96
CA GLN A 383 -29.19 4.35 0.36
C GLN A 383 -28.53 2.97 0.41
N VAL A 384 -29.01 1.98 -0.34
CA VAL A 384 -28.33 0.69 -0.51
C VAL A 384 -26.98 0.88 -1.21
N MET A 385 -26.95 1.65 -2.30
CA MET A 385 -25.71 1.95 -3.03
C MET A 385 -24.73 2.74 -2.17
N SER A 386 -25.22 3.73 -1.41
CA SER A 386 -24.42 4.49 -0.45
C SER A 386 -23.86 3.59 0.68
N ALA A 387 -24.58 2.52 1.05
CA ALA A 387 -24.04 1.55 1.99
C ALA A 387 -22.82 0.80 1.45
N PHE A 388 -22.70 0.64 0.12
CA PHE A 388 -21.52 0.08 -0.55
C PHE A 388 -20.37 1.09 -0.70
N ASP A 389 -20.61 2.40 -0.53
CA ASP A 389 -19.53 3.40 -0.48
C ASP A 389 -18.74 3.35 0.83
N SER A 390 -19.23 2.62 1.84
CA SER A 390 -18.47 2.33 3.05
C SER A 390 -17.48 1.17 2.79
N PRO A 391 -16.29 1.17 3.41
CA PRO A 391 -15.35 0.07 3.27
C PRO A 391 -15.88 -1.28 3.77
N VAL A 392 -16.77 -1.27 4.77
CA VAL A 392 -17.38 -2.49 5.28
C VAL A 392 -18.40 -3.03 4.30
N GLY A 393 -19.35 -2.20 3.85
CA GLY A 393 -20.34 -2.60 2.86
C GLY A 393 -19.72 -3.04 1.54
N PHE A 394 -18.69 -2.33 1.07
CA PHE A 394 -17.94 -2.71 -0.13
C PHE A 394 -17.32 -4.11 0.01
N ALA A 395 -16.59 -4.37 1.11
CA ALA A 395 -15.92 -5.67 1.31
C ALA A 395 -16.92 -6.83 1.42
N LEU A 396 -18.04 -6.64 2.11
CA LEU A 396 -19.10 -7.65 2.21
C LEU A 396 -19.77 -7.92 0.86
N ALA A 397 -20.04 -6.86 0.10
CA ALA A 397 -20.61 -6.98 -1.24
C ALA A 397 -19.63 -7.66 -2.22
N ALA A 398 -18.35 -7.30 -2.17
CA ALA A 398 -17.30 -7.93 -2.97
C ALA A 398 -17.17 -9.42 -2.64
N ALA A 399 -17.26 -9.80 -1.36
CA ALA A 399 -17.24 -11.20 -0.95
C ALA A 399 -18.43 -11.99 -1.50
N VAL A 400 -19.65 -11.46 -1.43
CA VAL A 400 -20.82 -12.09 -2.04
C VAL A 400 -20.62 -12.28 -3.54
N ALA A 401 -20.24 -11.21 -4.24
CA ALA A 401 -20.02 -11.25 -5.68
C ALA A 401 -18.94 -12.29 -6.05
N ARG A 402 -17.84 -12.38 -5.31
CA ARG A 402 -16.77 -13.35 -5.55
C ARG A 402 -17.22 -14.79 -5.28
N CYS A 403 -17.86 -15.05 -4.13
CA CYS A 403 -18.37 -16.38 -3.79
C CYS A 403 -19.34 -16.92 -4.85
N GLU A 404 -20.27 -16.08 -5.28
CA GLU A 404 -21.25 -16.49 -6.28
C GLU A 404 -20.65 -16.58 -7.70
N PHE A 405 -19.61 -15.80 -8.02
CA PHE A 405 -18.90 -15.88 -9.31
C PHE A 405 -18.23 -17.25 -9.47
N ASP A 406 -17.55 -17.71 -8.42
CA ASP A 406 -16.76 -18.94 -8.42
C ASP A 406 -17.57 -20.19 -8.01
N ASP A 407 -18.84 -20.04 -7.62
CA ASP A 407 -19.76 -21.16 -7.40
C ASP A 407 -20.34 -21.65 -8.75
N PRO A 408 -19.94 -22.82 -9.28
CA PRO A 408 -20.40 -23.31 -10.58
C PRO A 408 -21.90 -23.63 -10.59
N THR A 409 -22.53 -23.76 -9.43
CA THR A 409 -23.98 -24.00 -9.28
C THR A 409 -24.78 -22.70 -9.15
N GLN A 410 -24.11 -21.57 -8.90
CA GLN A 410 -24.72 -20.27 -8.61
C GLN A 410 -24.12 -19.08 -9.37
N ALA A 411 -23.23 -19.29 -10.33
CA ALA A 411 -22.76 -18.25 -11.25
C ALA A 411 -23.96 -17.60 -11.93
N SER A 412 -24.32 -16.40 -11.49
CA SER A 412 -25.67 -15.89 -11.69
C SER A 412 -25.74 -14.39 -11.94
N GLY A 413 -26.93 -13.93 -12.33
CA GLY A 413 -27.22 -12.51 -12.55
C GLY A 413 -26.96 -11.59 -11.36
N ALA A 414 -27.00 -12.08 -10.12
CA ALA A 414 -26.65 -11.25 -8.96
C ALA A 414 -25.22 -10.82 -8.97
N VAL A 415 -24.28 -11.76 -9.19
CA VAL A 415 -22.85 -11.45 -9.25
C VAL A 415 -22.60 -10.29 -10.18
N ARG A 416 -23.25 -10.31 -11.35
CA ARG A 416 -23.05 -9.26 -12.34
C ARG A 416 -23.74 -7.98 -11.93
N ALA A 417 -24.98 -8.01 -11.45
CA ALA A 417 -25.64 -6.80 -11.01
C ALA A 417 -24.94 -6.14 -9.80
N LEU A 418 -24.48 -6.96 -8.86
CA LEU A 418 -23.68 -6.54 -7.72
C LEU A 418 -22.28 -6.08 -8.17
N GLY A 419 -21.64 -6.79 -9.11
CA GLY A 419 -20.38 -6.40 -9.72
C GLY A 419 -20.45 -5.09 -10.50
N ASP A 420 -21.53 -4.87 -11.26
CA ASP A 420 -21.81 -3.62 -11.97
C ASP A 420 -22.11 -2.48 -10.98
N SER A 421 -22.77 -2.79 -9.86
CA SER A 421 -22.95 -1.85 -8.75
C SER A 421 -21.62 -1.52 -8.07
N LEU A 422 -20.77 -2.52 -7.82
CA LEU A 422 -19.43 -2.37 -7.25
C LEU A 422 -18.48 -1.61 -8.17
N ALA A 423 -18.59 -1.81 -9.48
CA ALA A 423 -17.84 -1.06 -10.49
C ALA A 423 -18.24 0.42 -10.55
N ARG A 424 -19.42 0.79 -10.04
CA ARG A 424 -19.92 2.17 -9.96
C ARG A 424 -19.55 2.88 -8.66
N VAL A 425 -19.24 2.14 -7.60
CA VAL A 425 -18.76 2.72 -6.35
C VAL A 425 -17.23 2.72 -6.33
N ALA A 426 -16.66 3.63 -5.55
CA ALA A 426 -15.21 3.68 -5.39
C ALA A 426 -14.73 2.41 -4.68
N VAL A 427 -13.61 1.82 -5.11
CA VAL A 427 -13.04 0.65 -4.43
C VAL A 427 -12.68 1.03 -3.00
N GLN A 428 -13.30 0.38 -2.01
CA GLN A 428 -13.01 0.62 -0.60
C GLN A 428 -12.43 -0.64 0.02
N ARG A 429 -11.11 -0.66 0.23
CA ARG A 429 -10.42 -1.81 0.83
C ARG A 429 -9.68 -1.35 2.07
N GLY A 430 -10.33 -1.41 3.23
CA GLY A 430 -9.71 -1.12 4.53
C GLY A 430 -9.48 0.36 4.86
N PRO A 431 -8.74 0.66 5.95
CA PRO A 431 -8.67 1.99 6.55
C PRO A 431 -7.93 3.03 5.70
N ARG A 432 -6.84 2.66 5.03
CA ARG A 432 -6.03 3.63 4.25
C ARG A 432 -6.75 4.01 2.97
N VAL A 433 -7.44 3.05 2.34
CA VAL A 433 -8.29 3.34 1.18
C VAL A 433 -9.47 4.24 1.58
N ALA A 434 -10.08 4.01 2.75
CA ALA A 434 -11.12 4.90 3.28
C ALA A 434 -10.62 6.34 3.44
N MET A 435 -9.43 6.50 4.02
CA MET A 435 -8.76 7.81 4.17
C MET A 435 -8.50 8.48 2.82
N LEU A 436 -7.99 7.73 1.84
CA LEU A 436 -7.70 8.23 0.50
C LEU A 436 -8.96 8.70 -0.23
N MET A 437 -10.03 7.91 -0.17
CA MET A 437 -11.30 8.25 -0.80
C MET A 437 -11.98 9.43 -0.12
N ALA A 438 -11.83 9.58 1.20
CA ALA A 438 -12.29 10.76 1.92
C ALA A 438 -11.51 12.02 1.51
N ALA A 439 -10.18 11.93 1.39
CA ALA A 439 -9.38 13.03 0.87
C ALA A 439 -9.83 13.41 -0.55
N ALA A 440 -10.03 12.44 -1.45
CA ALA A 440 -10.46 12.73 -2.82
C ALA A 440 -11.82 13.43 -2.89
N ARG A 441 -12.80 12.97 -2.11
CA ARG A 441 -14.11 13.63 -2.01
C ARG A 441 -13.99 15.05 -1.47
N GLN A 442 -13.22 15.26 -0.39
CA GLN A 442 -13.01 16.60 0.15
C GLN A 442 -12.29 17.50 -0.84
N SER A 443 -11.29 16.98 -1.56
CA SER A 443 -10.57 17.72 -2.61
C SER A 443 -11.50 18.24 -3.70
N ALA A 444 -12.47 17.42 -4.12
CA ALA A 444 -13.48 17.82 -5.10
C ALA A 444 -14.41 18.92 -4.54
N ILE A 445 -14.80 18.85 -3.26
CA ILE A 445 -15.61 19.88 -2.60
C ILE A 445 -14.85 21.22 -2.55
N GLU A 446 -13.59 21.20 -2.15
CA GLU A 446 -12.76 22.42 -2.12
C GLU A 446 -12.57 23.02 -3.52
N ALA A 447 -12.33 22.17 -4.54
CA ALA A 447 -12.19 22.62 -5.93
C ALA A 447 -13.47 23.26 -6.49
N GLN A 448 -14.65 22.78 -6.07
CA GLN A 448 -15.93 23.41 -6.43
C GLN A 448 -16.13 24.76 -5.74
N ALA A 449 -15.73 24.88 -4.47
CA ALA A 449 -15.85 26.11 -3.70
C ALA A 449 -14.81 27.17 -4.12
N ASN A 450 -13.64 26.72 -4.56
CA ASN A 450 -12.52 27.56 -4.99
C ASN A 450 -11.88 26.96 -6.24
N PRO A 451 -12.16 27.49 -7.45
CA PRO A 451 -11.54 27.01 -8.68
C PRO A 451 -10.01 27.13 -8.72
N ALA A 452 -9.40 27.97 -7.88
CA ALA A 452 -7.95 28.06 -7.74
C ALA A 452 -7.36 26.92 -6.88
N PHE A 453 -8.21 26.13 -6.21
CA PHE A 453 -7.81 24.91 -5.52
C PHE A 453 -7.53 23.82 -6.57
N ALA A 454 -6.29 23.82 -7.08
CA ALA A 454 -5.85 22.92 -8.15
C ALA A 454 -5.48 21.51 -7.66
N TYR A 455 -5.77 21.19 -6.40
CA TYR A 455 -5.35 19.91 -5.82
C TYR A 455 -6.39 18.85 -6.14
N GLN A 456 -5.94 17.81 -6.85
CA GLN A 456 -6.74 16.64 -7.19
C GLN A 456 -6.05 15.40 -6.63
N VAL A 457 -6.78 14.67 -5.78
CA VAL A 457 -6.34 13.35 -5.33
C VAL A 457 -6.70 12.35 -6.43
N LEU A 458 -5.71 11.99 -7.26
CA LEU A 458 -5.85 11.05 -8.36
C LEU A 458 -5.85 9.60 -7.87
N VAL A 459 -6.99 9.16 -7.34
CA VAL A 459 -7.16 7.81 -6.79
C VAL A 459 -7.00 6.71 -7.86
N ASP A 460 -7.38 6.99 -9.11
CA ASP A 460 -7.28 6.02 -10.21
C ASP A 460 -5.84 5.71 -10.59
N ARG A 461 -4.92 6.68 -10.53
CA ARG A 461 -3.48 6.39 -10.72
C ARG A 461 -2.95 5.46 -9.64
N PHE A 462 -3.57 5.50 -8.46
CA PHE A 462 -3.19 4.68 -7.33
C PHE A 462 -3.70 3.24 -7.45
N PHE A 463 -4.97 3.02 -7.83
CA PHE A 463 -5.53 1.67 -7.92
C PHE A 463 -5.51 1.05 -9.33
N GLY A 464 -5.43 1.85 -10.38
CA GLY A 464 -5.36 1.36 -11.77
C GLY A 464 -4.10 0.54 -12.09
N ALA A 465 -3.11 0.54 -11.19
CA ALA A 465 -1.91 -0.27 -11.29
C ALA A 465 -2.08 -1.72 -10.75
N ILE A 466 -3.23 -2.06 -10.16
CA ILE A 466 -3.48 -3.42 -9.66
C ILE A 466 -3.85 -4.32 -10.85
N PRO A 467 -3.09 -5.39 -11.13
CA PRO A 467 -3.44 -6.31 -12.20
C PRO A 467 -4.78 -7.00 -11.92
N SER A 468 -5.60 -7.19 -12.95
CA SER A 468 -6.94 -7.78 -12.85
C SER A 468 -6.97 -9.15 -12.16
N ASP A 469 -5.92 -9.96 -12.35
CA ASP A 469 -5.81 -11.30 -11.76
C ASP A 469 -5.68 -11.28 -10.23
N TYR A 470 -5.35 -10.11 -9.68
CA TYR A 470 -5.23 -9.85 -8.25
C TYR A 470 -6.37 -9.01 -7.71
N ASP A 471 -7.15 -8.41 -8.59
CA ASP A 471 -8.35 -7.68 -8.22
C ASP A 471 -9.50 -8.68 -8.04
N TRP A 472 -9.69 -9.15 -6.81
CA TRP A 472 -10.81 -10.03 -6.46
C TRP A 472 -12.18 -9.37 -6.64
N THR A 473 -12.23 -8.07 -6.97
CA THR A 473 -13.45 -7.34 -7.37
C THR A 473 -13.58 -7.18 -8.89
N SER A 474 -12.59 -7.66 -9.66
CA SER A 474 -12.68 -7.76 -11.10
C SER A 474 -13.47 -9.00 -11.48
N PHE A 475 -14.68 -8.78 -11.98
CA PHE A 475 -15.52 -9.79 -12.59
C PHE A 475 -15.39 -9.55 -14.10
N GLY A 476 -14.71 -10.45 -14.81
CA GLY A 476 -14.55 -10.31 -16.27
C GLY A 476 -15.90 -10.13 -16.97
N SER A 477 -15.89 -9.64 -18.22
CA SER A 477 -17.13 -9.49 -19.01
C SER A 477 -17.69 -10.86 -19.43
N THR A 478 -18.20 -11.66 -18.49
CA THR A 478 -18.70 -13.00 -18.76
C THR A 478 -20.17 -12.93 -19.16
N GLY A 479 -20.43 -12.99 -20.47
CA GLY A 479 -21.75 -13.16 -21.07
C GLY A 479 -22.60 -11.89 -21.21
N VAL A 480 -23.73 -11.99 -21.90
CA VAL A 480 -24.75 -10.93 -21.97
C VAL A 480 -25.74 -11.19 -20.83
N ALA A 481 -25.84 -10.28 -19.87
CA ALA A 481 -26.92 -10.33 -18.89
C ALA A 481 -28.23 -9.89 -19.54
N ARG A 482 -29.31 -10.62 -19.28
CA ARG A 482 -30.66 -10.26 -19.71
C ARG A 482 -31.39 -9.69 -18.50
N SER A 483 -31.86 -8.45 -18.61
CA SER A 483 -32.81 -7.92 -17.62
C SER A 483 -34.20 -8.50 -17.89
N ALA A 484 -34.86 -8.96 -16.84
CA ALA A 484 -36.26 -9.35 -16.85
C ALA A 484 -37.01 -8.35 -15.97
N GLN A 485 -37.87 -7.53 -16.57
CA GLN A 485 -38.66 -6.53 -15.86
C GLN A 485 -40.13 -6.63 -16.26
N GLY A 486 -41.02 -6.69 -15.28
CA GLY A 486 -42.42 -7.06 -15.54
C GLY A 486 -43.31 -6.94 -14.31
N VAL A 487 -44.62 -6.88 -14.52
CA VAL A 487 -45.57 -7.14 -13.44
C VAL A 487 -45.67 -8.65 -13.25
N VAL A 488 -45.49 -9.13 -12.04
CA VAL A 488 -45.55 -10.55 -11.71
C VAL A 488 -46.97 -11.07 -11.92
N LEU A 489 -47.13 -11.99 -12.88
CA LEU A 489 -48.38 -12.72 -13.11
C LEU A 489 -48.51 -13.88 -12.12
N GLN A 490 -47.41 -14.59 -11.86
CA GLN A 490 -47.39 -15.75 -10.98
C GLN A 490 -46.06 -15.83 -10.23
N ALA A 491 -46.09 -16.13 -8.93
CA ALA A 491 -44.91 -16.46 -8.13
C ALA A 491 -45.17 -17.78 -7.39
N VAL A 492 -44.49 -18.85 -7.77
CA VAL A 492 -44.73 -20.21 -7.24
C VAL A 492 -43.47 -20.73 -6.55
N PRO A 493 -43.51 -20.96 -5.22
CA PRO A 493 -42.42 -21.62 -4.51
C PRO A 493 -42.17 -23.03 -5.08
N ARG A 494 -40.91 -23.38 -5.31
CA ARG A 494 -40.44 -24.68 -5.80
C ARG A 494 -39.10 -25.03 -5.13
N GLY A 495 -39.17 -25.64 -3.94
CA GLY A 495 -37.97 -25.98 -3.20
C GLY A 495 -37.21 -24.74 -2.73
N ASP A 496 -35.96 -24.60 -3.16
CA ASP A 496 -35.05 -23.50 -2.84
C ASP A 496 -35.23 -22.25 -3.72
N VAL A 497 -36.18 -22.28 -4.67
CA VAL A 497 -36.45 -21.15 -5.58
C VAL A 497 -37.93 -20.78 -5.62
N VAL A 498 -38.23 -19.57 -6.07
CA VAL A 498 -39.55 -19.06 -6.44
C VAL A 498 -39.56 -18.85 -7.94
N ARG A 499 -40.39 -19.63 -8.66
CA ARG A 499 -40.58 -19.46 -10.10
C ARG A 499 -41.54 -18.30 -10.36
N VAL A 500 -41.09 -17.32 -11.12
CA VAL A 500 -41.81 -16.09 -11.45
C VAL A 500 -42.18 -16.10 -12.93
N GLN A 501 -43.45 -15.84 -13.22
CA GLN A 501 -43.93 -15.55 -14.56
C GLN A 501 -44.41 -14.11 -14.61
N PHE A 502 -44.08 -13.41 -15.69
CA PHE A 502 -44.48 -12.03 -15.91
C PHE A 502 -45.75 -11.94 -16.75
N ARG A 503 -46.53 -10.90 -16.53
CA ARG A 503 -47.64 -10.53 -17.41
C ARG A 503 -47.06 -9.97 -18.71
N ALA A 504 -47.54 -10.46 -19.85
CA ALA A 504 -47.25 -9.84 -21.14
C ALA A 504 -47.86 -8.42 -21.16
N ASP A 505 -47.07 -7.43 -21.55
CA ASP A 505 -47.47 -6.03 -21.48
C ASP A 505 -46.83 -5.22 -22.61
N ILE A 506 -47.52 -4.21 -23.11
CA ILE A 506 -46.98 -3.27 -24.10
C ILE A 506 -46.59 -2.00 -23.35
N ARG A 507 -45.29 -1.80 -23.15
CA ARG A 507 -44.77 -0.65 -22.43
C ARG A 507 -44.44 0.49 -23.36
N GLN A 508 -44.75 1.71 -22.94
CA GLN A 508 -44.26 2.92 -23.60
C GLN A 508 -42.90 3.26 -23.00
N GLU A 509 -41.82 3.00 -23.74
CA GLU A 509 -40.49 3.42 -23.33
C GLU A 509 -40.26 4.89 -23.73
N PRO A 510 -39.82 5.76 -22.81
CA PRO A 510 -39.46 7.13 -23.14
C PRO A 510 -38.24 7.16 -24.07
N ILE A 511 -38.34 7.98 -25.11
CA ILE A 511 -37.22 8.35 -25.96
C ILE A 511 -36.57 9.58 -25.32
N TRP A 512 -35.36 9.44 -24.81
CA TRP A 512 -34.63 10.52 -24.15
C TRP A 512 -33.77 11.31 -25.15
N ARG A 513 -33.74 12.63 -24.98
CA ARG A 513 -32.71 13.51 -25.53
C ARG A 513 -31.94 14.09 -24.36
N CYS A 514 -30.72 13.61 -24.16
CA CYS A 514 -29.84 14.03 -23.09
C CYS A 514 -28.87 15.10 -23.60
N THR A 515 -28.71 16.17 -22.85
CA THR A 515 -27.72 17.21 -23.10
C THR A 515 -26.77 17.24 -21.91
N PRO A 516 -25.44 17.15 -22.10
CA PRO A 516 -24.49 17.25 -21.00
C PRO A 516 -24.65 18.59 -20.28
N THR A 517 -24.67 18.58 -18.95
CA THR A 517 -24.57 19.77 -18.11
C THR A 517 -23.11 20.13 -17.87
N ASN A 518 -22.85 21.24 -17.17
CA ASN A 518 -21.51 21.58 -16.67
C ASN A 518 -21.24 21.08 -15.24
N ARG A 519 -22.06 20.18 -14.69
CA ARG A 519 -21.86 19.59 -13.36
C ARG A 519 -21.23 18.20 -13.47
N ILE A 520 -20.16 17.93 -12.74
CA ILE A 520 -19.47 16.64 -12.77
C ILE A 520 -20.30 15.61 -11.99
N ALA A 521 -20.72 14.53 -12.66
CA ALA A 521 -21.37 13.39 -12.02
C ALA A 521 -20.33 12.43 -11.42
N ARG A 522 -19.32 12.09 -12.22
CA ARG A 522 -18.18 11.27 -11.78
C ARG A 522 -16.99 11.48 -12.70
N ILE A 523 -15.82 11.06 -12.22
CA ILE A 523 -14.61 10.92 -13.03
C ILE A 523 -14.43 9.42 -13.24
N GLU A 524 -14.35 9.00 -14.50
CA GLU A 524 -14.12 7.60 -14.86
C GLU A 524 -12.64 7.23 -14.62
N ARG A 525 -12.36 5.93 -14.58
CA ARG A 525 -11.01 5.40 -14.31
C ARG A 525 -9.92 5.91 -15.26
N ASP A 526 -10.28 6.37 -16.46
CA ASP A 526 -9.36 6.92 -17.46
C ASP A 526 -9.17 8.45 -17.35
N GLY A 527 -9.77 9.08 -16.34
CA GLY A 527 -9.76 10.53 -16.16
C GLY A 527 -10.83 11.28 -16.96
N THR A 528 -11.65 10.58 -17.75
CA THR A 528 -12.78 11.19 -18.46
C THR A 528 -13.80 11.69 -17.44
N VAL A 529 -14.09 13.00 -17.50
CA VAL A 529 -15.12 13.61 -16.68
C VAL A 529 -16.48 13.29 -17.29
N ARG A 530 -17.32 12.53 -16.56
CA ARG A 530 -18.74 12.38 -16.89
C ARG A 530 -19.51 13.49 -16.24
N TYR A 531 -20.15 14.30 -17.07
CA TYR A 531 -21.07 15.31 -16.59
C TYR A 531 -22.44 14.70 -16.30
N HIS A 532 -23.15 15.28 -15.35
CA HIS A 532 -24.59 15.06 -15.25
C HIS A 532 -25.22 15.45 -16.59
N GLU A 533 -26.22 14.70 -17.03
CA GLU A 533 -26.96 15.01 -18.25
C GLU A 533 -28.35 15.49 -17.87
N ASP A 534 -28.79 16.59 -18.50
CA ASP A 534 -30.18 17.00 -18.46
C ASP A 534 -30.91 16.27 -19.60
N CYS A 535 -31.60 15.19 -19.22
CA CYS A 535 -32.37 14.37 -20.12
C CYS A 535 -33.84 14.81 -20.15
N VAL A 536 -34.34 15.15 -21.35
CA VAL A 536 -35.76 15.42 -21.57
C VAL A 536 -36.38 14.31 -22.40
N VAL A 537 -37.61 13.91 -22.05
CA VAL A 537 -38.39 12.93 -22.84
C VAL A 537 -38.88 13.63 -24.11
N VAL A 538 -38.44 13.15 -25.28
CA VAL A 538 -38.82 13.70 -26.60
C VAL A 538 -39.86 12.86 -27.32
N GLY A 539 -40.25 11.72 -26.76
CA GLY A 539 -41.26 10.84 -27.32
C GLY A 539 -41.42 9.57 -26.49
N GLN A 540 -42.29 8.68 -26.96
CA GLN A 540 -42.47 7.34 -26.41
C GLN A 540 -42.54 6.34 -27.56
N ARG A 541 -42.04 5.12 -27.35
CA ARG A 541 -42.20 4.02 -28.30
C ARG A 541 -42.85 2.81 -27.60
N PRO A 542 -43.82 2.14 -28.24
CA PRO A 542 -44.34 0.88 -27.71
C PRO A 542 -43.27 -0.20 -27.85
N VAL A 543 -43.05 -0.93 -26.76
CA VAL A 543 -42.20 -2.12 -26.70
C VAL A 543 -43.05 -3.22 -26.11
N ASP A 544 -43.24 -4.29 -26.87
CA ASP A 544 -43.86 -5.50 -26.36
C ASP A 544 -42.87 -6.18 -25.41
N VAL A 545 -43.26 -6.30 -24.14
CA VAL A 545 -42.46 -6.87 -23.08
C VAL A 545 -43.18 -8.11 -22.58
N ALA A 546 -42.72 -9.27 -23.06
CA ALA A 546 -43.08 -10.58 -22.53
C ALA A 546 -41.80 -11.23 -21.96
N PRO A 547 -41.35 -10.84 -20.75
CA PRO A 547 -40.14 -11.41 -20.19
C PRO A 547 -40.33 -12.91 -19.95
N GLU A 548 -39.32 -13.68 -20.29
CA GLU A 548 -39.32 -15.12 -20.04
C GLU A 548 -39.49 -15.42 -18.54
N PRO A 549 -40.12 -16.54 -18.17
CA PRO A 549 -40.19 -16.96 -16.77
C PRO A 549 -38.80 -17.12 -16.15
N ILE A 550 -38.65 -16.60 -14.94
CA ILE A 550 -37.40 -16.66 -14.17
C ILE A 550 -37.58 -17.45 -12.87
N GLU A 551 -36.48 -17.79 -12.22
CA GLU A 551 -36.41 -18.50 -10.94
C GLU A 551 -35.54 -17.70 -9.97
N ILE A 552 -36.10 -17.27 -8.84
CA ILE A 552 -35.42 -16.45 -7.84
C ILE A 552 -35.11 -17.32 -6.62
N PRO A 553 -33.88 -17.32 -6.07
CA PRO A 553 -33.61 -18.00 -4.80
C PRO A 553 -34.59 -17.57 -3.71
N ALA A 554 -35.18 -18.53 -2.98
CA ALA A 554 -36.26 -18.26 -2.05
C ALA A 554 -35.88 -17.23 -0.97
N GLU A 555 -34.62 -17.23 -0.55
CA GLU A 555 -34.06 -16.26 0.40
C GLU A 555 -34.01 -14.82 -0.12
N LEU A 556 -34.09 -14.61 -1.44
CA LEU A 556 -34.10 -13.29 -2.09
C LEU A 556 -35.47 -12.90 -2.61
N ALA A 557 -36.43 -13.82 -2.65
CA ALA A 557 -37.77 -13.61 -3.19
C ALA A 557 -38.71 -12.81 -2.25
N SER A 558 -38.16 -12.17 -1.22
CA SER A 558 -38.95 -11.33 -0.31
C SER A 558 -39.68 -10.23 -1.09
N GLY A 559 -40.99 -10.09 -0.84
CA GLY A 559 -41.86 -9.14 -1.54
C GLY A 559 -42.28 -9.53 -2.96
N VAL A 560 -41.71 -10.58 -3.55
CA VAL A 560 -42.10 -11.06 -4.89
C VAL A 560 -43.44 -11.78 -4.80
N ALA A 561 -44.51 -11.10 -5.20
CA ALA A 561 -45.89 -11.60 -5.15
C ALA A 561 -46.65 -11.26 -6.44
N VAL A 562 -47.80 -11.89 -6.68
CA VAL A 562 -48.65 -11.55 -7.82
C VAL A 562 -49.04 -10.07 -7.77
N GLY A 563 -48.93 -9.39 -8.91
CA GLY A 563 -49.33 -7.99 -9.09
C GLY A 563 -48.24 -6.96 -8.80
N VAL A 564 -47.11 -7.34 -8.20
CA VAL A 564 -45.99 -6.41 -7.97
C VAL A 564 -45.16 -6.25 -9.24
N PHE A 565 -44.54 -5.08 -9.41
CA PHE A 565 -43.51 -4.87 -10.40
C PHE A 565 -42.18 -5.43 -9.88
N LEU A 566 -41.52 -6.24 -10.69
CA LEU A 566 -40.22 -6.83 -10.41
C LEU A 566 -39.23 -6.46 -11.51
N GLU A 567 -38.07 -5.97 -11.11
CA GLU A 567 -36.86 -5.85 -11.94
C GLU A 567 -35.87 -6.91 -11.47
N ALA A 568 -35.41 -7.77 -12.39
CA ALA A 568 -34.46 -8.84 -12.09
C ALA A 568 -33.43 -9.00 -13.21
N VAL A 569 -32.27 -9.58 -12.88
CA VAL A 569 -31.22 -9.91 -13.88
C VAL A 569 -30.98 -11.40 -13.91
N ALA A 570 -31.03 -11.98 -15.12
CA ALA A 570 -30.66 -13.35 -15.43
C ALA A 570 -29.34 -13.38 -16.22
N VAL A 571 -28.51 -14.42 -16.02
CA VAL A 571 -27.24 -14.60 -16.73
C VAL A 571 -27.23 -15.93 -17.48
N GLY A 572 -26.73 -15.89 -18.71
CA GLY A 572 -26.66 -17.04 -19.60
C GLY A 572 -28.03 -17.43 -20.17
N GLU A 573 -28.15 -18.70 -20.55
CA GLU A 573 -29.42 -19.31 -21.01
C GLU A 573 -30.29 -19.81 -19.85
N GLY A 574 -29.81 -19.66 -18.61
CA GLY A 574 -30.50 -20.13 -17.41
C GLY A 574 -31.69 -19.25 -17.03
N ARG A 575 -32.69 -19.87 -16.37
CA ARG A 575 -33.85 -19.16 -15.80
C ARG A 575 -33.58 -18.53 -14.44
N ARG A 576 -32.47 -18.86 -13.77
CA ARG A 576 -32.15 -18.27 -12.47
C ARG A 576 -31.87 -16.77 -12.61
N ALA A 577 -32.57 -15.97 -11.81
CA ALA A 577 -32.50 -14.52 -11.85
C ALA A 577 -32.49 -13.92 -10.43
N TYR A 578 -32.02 -12.68 -10.34
CA TYR A 578 -31.86 -11.99 -9.07
C TYR A 578 -32.67 -10.71 -9.03
N PRO A 579 -33.51 -10.51 -8.01
CA PRO A 579 -34.35 -9.33 -7.89
C PRO A 579 -33.48 -8.11 -7.58
N LEU A 580 -33.47 -7.14 -8.49
CA LEU A 580 -32.86 -5.83 -8.28
C LEU A 580 -33.80 -4.91 -7.52
N ALA A 581 -35.08 -4.91 -7.89
CA ALA A 581 -36.10 -4.07 -7.29
C ALA A 581 -37.47 -4.76 -7.30
N VAL A 582 -38.21 -4.62 -6.20
CA VAL A 582 -39.63 -4.99 -6.12
C VAL A 582 -40.42 -3.75 -5.74
N ARG A 583 -41.49 -3.44 -6.48
CA ARG A 583 -42.35 -2.27 -6.26
C ARG A 583 -43.82 -2.70 -6.29
N PRO A 584 -44.72 -2.07 -5.50
CA PRO A 584 -46.16 -2.31 -5.60
C PRO A 584 -46.72 -2.11 -7.03
N ASP A 585 -46.20 -1.12 -7.74
CA ASP A 585 -46.47 -0.84 -9.16
C ASP A 585 -45.24 -0.21 -9.83
N HIS A 586 -45.29 0.11 -11.13
CA HIS A 586 -44.14 0.66 -11.86
C HIS A 586 -43.71 2.06 -11.36
N ALA A 587 -44.64 2.88 -10.88
CA ALA A 587 -44.41 4.26 -10.45
C ALA A 587 -44.12 4.38 -8.95
N ALA A 588 -44.44 3.33 -8.18
CA ALA A 588 -44.27 3.29 -6.75
C ALA A 588 -42.78 3.25 -6.36
N PRO A 589 -42.42 3.84 -5.20
CA PRO A 589 -41.10 3.68 -4.64
C PRO A 589 -40.79 2.20 -4.40
N GLU A 590 -39.50 1.87 -4.45
CA GLU A 590 -39.01 0.53 -4.22
C GLU A 590 -39.39 0.04 -2.82
N ALA A 591 -39.88 -1.19 -2.75
CA ALA A 591 -40.21 -1.87 -1.50
C ALA A 591 -39.10 -2.86 -1.09
N VAL A 592 -38.32 -3.36 -2.05
CA VAL A 592 -37.19 -4.27 -1.83
C VAL A 592 -36.10 -3.95 -2.85
N VAL A 593 -34.82 -3.93 -2.43
CA VAL A 593 -33.65 -3.75 -3.30
C VAL A 593 -32.62 -4.83 -2.97
N LEU A 594 -32.16 -5.57 -3.98
CA LEU A 594 -31.22 -6.70 -3.80
C LEU A 594 -31.66 -7.71 -2.71
N GLY A 595 -32.96 -7.98 -2.62
CA GLY A 595 -33.55 -8.86 -1.60
C GLY A 595 -33.70 -8.24 -0.20
N VAL A 596 -33.29 -6.97 0.00
CA VAL A 596 -33.44 -6.26 1.28
C VAL A 596 -34.74 -5.45 1.29
N PRO A 597 -35.67 -5.69 2.23
CA PRO A 597 -36.85 -4.85 2.39
C PRO A 597 -36.47 -3.42 2.75
N LEU A 598 -37.02 -2.46 2.02
CA LEU A 598 -36.84 -1.04 2.33
C LEU A 598 -37.78 -0.60 3.45
N ARG A 599 -37.29 0.25 4.34
CA ARG A 599 -38.11 0.84 5.39
C ARG A 599 -39.06 1.86 4.76
N ARG A 600 -40.36 1.70 5.01
CA ARG A 600 -41.40 2.66 4.64
C ARG A 600 -41.52 3.77 5.67
#